data_AF-A0A8S4RDU3-F1
#
_entry.id   AF-A0A8S4RDU3-F1
#
_cell.length_a   1.000
_cell.length_b   1.000
_cell.length_c   1.000
_cell.angle_alpha   90.00
_cell.angle_beta   90.00
_cell.angle_gamma   90.00
#
_symmetry.space_group_name_H-M   'P 1'
#
loop_
_entity.id
_entity.type
_entity.pdbx_description
1 polymer ?
#
loop_
_entity_poly.entity_id
_entity_poly.type
_entity_poly.pdbx_seq_one_letter_code
_entity_poly.pdbx_strand_id
1 'polypeptide(L)'
;MFAYRFDQSLKDAVHMNTTGTLRVLKLAETMEKLEAFVHLSTAYCRCELDELEEKLYPAAHDPERIMDLLEWLDDDTLKYMEPKIISSEPNTYSYTKAITEDLVAKYNNKFPIAIGRPSIVTAAWKEPMPGWVDNLNGPTGLVIGSGKGVIRTMHCEPSYMADAIPVDVVVNGCILIAYVTALDKPKDMRIFNITLSGVQKITWREVIELGEKWVNIYPYTVALWYPGGTIKSYWFTHQLMVILTHILPAYFVDLLLFLLGKKTFMVKIQKRISHGLNILQYYTTKEWHFRNTNFLSLQKRISEKENDVFFTDVSKLDRDTYLRDYVIGTRTYVLKEDPSSLPRARKLHRIRYVVDLITKFILYSLFAWFLYSKCGILEIITSVDDSVRSWLNIESVKADVNEVL
;
A
#
# COMPACT_ATOMS: atom_id res chain seq x y z
N MET A 1 4.67 19.63 6.47
CA MET A 1 4.12 18.56 5.60
C MET A 1 3.56 17.49 6.54
N PHE A 2 2.25 17.52 6.76
CA PHE A 2 1.54 16.59 7.65
C PHE A 2 1.47 15.22 6.96
N ALA A 3 2.49 14.40 7.16
CA ALA A 3 2.52 13.02 6.67
C ALA A 3 1.87 12.12 7.72
N TYR A 4 0.79 11.43 7.35
CA TYR A 4 0.24 10.34 8.16
C TYR A 4 1.32 9.28 8.38
N ARG A 5 1.61 9.02 9.65
CA ARG A 5 2.56 8.00 10.10
C ARG A 5 1.75 6.92 10.80
N PHE A 6 1.72 5.73 10.21
CA PHE A 6 1.04 4.56 10.78
C PHE A 6 1.72 4.04 12.05
N ASP A 7 2.90 4.55 12.39
CA ASP A 7 3.77 4.19 13.51
C ASP A 7 3.94 5.32 14.55
N GLN A 8 3.05 6.32 14.54
CA GLN A 8 3.00 7.32 15.61
C GLN A 8 2.54 6.69 16.92
N SER A 9 3.12 7.17 18.02
CA SER A 9 2.63 6.85 19.36
C SER A 9 1.14 7.20 19.46
N LEU A 10 0.40 6.46 20.28
CA LEU A 10 -1.02 6.74 20.51
C LEU A 10 -1.24 8.18 20.97
N LYS A 11 -0.36 8.70 21.83
CA LYS A 11 -0.40 10.09 22.32
C LYS A 11 -0.33 11.10 21.19
N ASP A 12 0.68 10.97 20.33
CA ASP A 12 0.86 11.87 19.19
C ASP A 12 -0.31 11.78 18.21
N ALA A 13 -0.76 10.55 17.93
CA ALA A 13 -1.87 10.29 17.03
C ALA A 13 -3.17 10.92 17.54
N VAL A 14 -3.50 10.78 18.84
CA VAL A 14 -4.70 11.39 19.44
C VAL A 14 -4.58 12.90 19.48
N HIS A 15 -3.43 13.45 19.88
CA HIS A 15 -3.23 14.89 19.89
C HIS A 15 -3.41 15.51 18.50
N MET A 16 -2.88 14.86 17.46
CA MET A 16 -2.95 15.35 16.08
C MET A 16 -4.35 15.17 15.48
N ASN A 17 -4.90 13.96 15.54
CA ASN A 17 -6.13 13.61 14.81
C ASN A 17 -7.40 13.91 15.60
N THR A 18 -7.38 13.80 16.93
CA THR A 18 -8.58 13.89 17.77
C THR A 18 -8.62 15.22 18.53
N THR A 19 -7.62 15.51 19.36
CA THR A 19 -7.55 16.79 20.09
C THR A 19 -7.43 17.98 19.14
N GLY A 20 -6.67 17.83 18.05
CA GLY A 20 -6.62 18.80 16.97
C GLY A 20 -7.99 19.08 16.37
N THR A 21 -8.74 18.02 16.04
CA THR A 21 -10.11 18.14 15.53
C THR A 21 -11.05 18.81 16.55
N LEU A 22 -10.96 18.48 17.84
CA LEU A 22 -11.73 19.14 18.89
C LEU A 22 -11.52 20.66 18.91
N ARG A 23 -10.27 21.12 18.75
CA ARG A 23 -9.96 22.55 18.72
C ARG A 23 -10.61 23.25 17.53
N VAL A 24 -10.60 22.61 16.36
CA VAL A 24 -11.25 23.15 15.16
C VAL A 24 -12.77 23.14 15.29
N LEU A 25 -13.36 22.09 15.89
CA LEU A 25 -14.80 22.04 16.18
C LEU A 25 -15.23 23.16 17.14
N LYS A 26 -14.47 23.39 18.22
CA LYS A 26 -14.71 24.49 19.16
C LYS A 26 -14.59 25.86 18.48
N LEU A 27 -13.63 26.02 17.55
CA LEU A 27 -13.54 27.24 16.75
C LEU A 27 -14.76 27.39 15.82
N ALA A 28 -15.18 26.31 15.17
CA ALA A 28 -16.35 26.28 14.29
C ALA A 28 -17.64 26.67 15.03
N GLU A 29 -17.82 26.28 16.30
CA GLU A 29 -18.96 26.71 17.12
C GLU A 29 -19.05 28.24 17.28
N THR A 30 -17.94 28.97 17.16
CA THR A 30 -17.92 30.44 17.24
C THR A 30 -18.26 31.13 15.92
N MET A 31 -18.42 30.37 14.83
CA MET A 31 -18.67 30.90 13.49
C MET A 31 -20.17 30.96 13.18
N GLU A 32 -20.79 32.12 13.42
CA GLU A 32 -22.25 32.30 13.23
C GLU A 32 -22.76 32.06 11.80
N LYS A 33 -21.88 32.17 10.79
CA LYS A 33 -22.21 32.00 9.37
C LYS A 33 -21.58 30.77 8.74
N LEU A 34 -21.24 29.76 9.56
CA LEU A 34 -20.67 28.51 9.04
C LEU A 34 -21.74 27.71 8.29
N GLU A 35 -21.57 27.58 6.97
CA GLU A 35 -22.51 26.86 6.11
C GLU A 35 -22.23 25.35 6.05
N ALA A 36 -20.98 24.93 6.20
CA ALA A 36 -20.60 23.52 6.20
C ALA A 36 -19.26 23.29 6.91
N PHE A 37 -19.18 22.19 7.64
CA PHE A 37 -17.95 21.64 8.19
C PHE A 37 -17.73 20.23 7.62
N VAL A 38 -16.62 20.02 6.90
CA VAL A 38 -16.28 18.71 6.33
C VAL A 38 -15.10 18.12 7.09
N HIS A 39 -15.34 17.01 7.81
CA HIS A 39 -14.30 16.24 8.46
C HIS A 39 -13.74 15.18 7.51
N LEU A 40 -12.42 15.14 7.34
CA LEU A 40 -11.75 14.11 6.55
C LEU A 40 -11.29 12.95 7.43
N SER A 41 -12.00 11.82 7.31
CA SER A 41 -11.71 10.57 7.98
C SER A 41 -10.96 9.61 7.03
N THR A 42 -11.26 8.31 7.06
CA THR A 42 -10.72 7.29 6.14
C THR A 42 -11.70 6.13 6.03
N ALA A 43 -11.72 5.45 4.87
CA ALA A 43 -12.49 4.23 4.68
C ALA A 43 -11.95 3.05 5.53
N TYR A 44 -10.80 3.21 6.18
CA TYR A 44 -10.21 2.23 7.10
C TYR A 44 -10.40 2.62 8.57
N CYS A 45 -11.49 3.32 8.89
CA CYS A 45 -11.82 3.75 10.25
C CYS A 45 -12.55 2.67 11.05
N ARG A 46 -12.99 1.58 10.41
CA ARG A 46 -13.70 0.43 10.99
C ARG A 46 -13.28 -0.85 10.28
N CYS A 47 -12.07 -1.31 10.58
CA CYS A 47 -11.45 -2.40 9.85
C CYS A 47 -11.97 -3.80 10.24
N GLU A 48 -12.87 -3.89 11.21
CA GLU A 48 -13.53 -5.11 11.67
C GLU A 48 -14.79 -5.47 10.88
N LEU A 49 -15.34 -4.51 10.13
CA LEU A 49 -16.57 -4.69 9.35
C LEU A 49 -16.27 -5.38 8.01
N ASP A 50 -17.12 -6.32 7.61
CA ASP A 50 -17.06 -6.95 6.28
C ASP A 50 -17.42 -5.96 5.17
N GLU A 51 -18.39 -5.08 5.43
CA GLU A 51 -18.80 -3.99 4.54
C GLU A 51 -18.94 -2.69 5.32
N LEU A 52 -18.24 -1.64 4.87
CA LEU A 52 -18.37 -0.30 5.45
C LEU A 52 -19.42 0.50 4.68
N GLU A 53 -20.59 0.67 5.32
CA GLU A 53 -21.63 1.57 4.82
C GLU A 53 -21.37 3.06 5.13
N GLU A 54 -22.05 3.95 4.42
CA GLU A 54 -22.04 5.42 4.61
C GLU A 54 -22.93 5.85 5.79
N LYS A 55 -22.65 5.27 6.97
CA LYS A 55 -23.28 5.59 8.24
C LYS A 55 -22.24 5.65 9.36
N LEU A 56 -22.63 6.25 10.49
CA LEU A 56 -21.78 6.33 11.66
C LEU A 56 -21.78 4.98 12.37
N TYR A 57 -20.63 4.56 12.86
CA TYR A 57 -20.49 3.38 13.70
C TYR A 57 -19.88 3.81 15.04
N PRO A 58 -20.47 3.42 16.18
CA PRO A 58 -19.93 3.77 17.50
C PRO A 58 -18.55 3.19 17.71
N ALA A 59 -17.55 4.02 18.00
CA ALA A 59 -16.19 3.59 18.24
C ALA A 59 -16.06 2.75 19.52
N ALA A 60 -14.96 2.00 19.65
CA ALA A 60 -14.73 1.15 20.80
C ALA A 60 -14.61 1.92 22.13
N HIS A 61 -14.20 3.18 22.06
CA HIS A 61 -13.95 4.03 23.23
C HIS A 61 -14.50 5.44 22.99
N ASP A 62 -14.96 6.07 24.07
CA ASP A 62 -15.32 7.48 24.04
C ASP A 62 -14.07 8.34 23.83
N PRO A 63 -14.06 9.26 22.85
CA PRO A 63 -12.88 10.05 22.50
C PRO A 63 -12.41 10.97 23.64
N GLU A 64 -13.33 11.51 24.45
CA GLU A 64 -12.97 12.41 25.56
C GLU A 64 -12.28 11.65 26.67
N ARG A 65 -12.78 10.45 27.00
CA ARG A 65 -12.09 9.56 27.96
C ARG A 65 -10.69 9.15 27.51
N ILE A 66 -10.49 8.92 26.21
CA ILE A 66 -9.15 8.63 25.68
C ILE A 66 -8.27 9.86 25.77
N MET A 67 -8.77 11.06 25.43
CA MET A 67 -7.99 12.29 25.61
C MET A 67 -7.57 12.49 27.07
N ASP A 68 -8.51 12.34 28.02
CA ASP A 68 -8.23 12.46 29.45
C ASP A 68 -7.17 11.42 29.89
N LEU A 69 -7.35 10.15 29.53
CA LEU A 69 -6.42 9.07 29.88
C LEU A 69 -4.97 9.39 29.47
N LEU A 70 -4.78 9.99 28.29
CA LEU A 70 -3.46 10.32 27.74
C LEU A 70 -2.82 11.56 28.38
N GLU A 71 -3.60 12.41 29.03
CA GLU A 71 -3.09 13.53 29.83
C GLU A 71 -2.54 13.05 31.18
N TRP A 72 -3.14 12.00 31.77
CA TRP A 72 -2.76 11.49 33.08
C TRP A 72 -1.62 10.45 33.06
N LEU A 73 -1.56 9.61 32.02
CA LEU A 73 -0.55 8.55 31.94
C LEU A 73 0.82 9.07 31.52
N ASP A 74 1.88 8.55 32.15
CA ASP A 74 3.24 8.72 31.66
C ASP A 74 3.49 7.92 30.37
N ASP A 75 4.50 8.33 29.61
CA ASP A 75 4.76 7.78 28.28
C ASP A 75 5.15 6.29 28.30
N ASP A 76 5.79 5.79 29.36
CA ASP A 76 6.20 4.39 29.48
C ASP A 76 4.98 3.49 29.77
N THR A 77 4.13 3.89 30.71
CA THR A 77 2.85 3.21 30.99
C THR A 77 1.96 3.19 29.76
N LEU A 78 1.86 4.32 29.05
CA LEU A 78 1.06 4.41 27.83
C LEU A 78 1.57 3.46 26.74
N LYS A 79 2.87 3.43 26.51
CA LYS A 79 3.49 2.53 25.53
C LYS A 79 3.21 1.05 25.84
N TYR A 80 3.15 0.70 27.11
CA TYR A 80 2.80 -0.66 27.54
C TYR A 80 1.31 -0.98 27.28
N MET A 81 0.41 -0.01 27.50
CA MET A 81 -1.04 -0.19 27.33
C MET A 81 -1.52 -0.02 25.88
N GLU A 82 -0.79 0.71 25.04
CA GLU A 82 -1.16 1.07 23.68
C GLU A 82 -1.70 -0.11 22.86
N PRO A 83 -1.04 -1.28 22.78
CA PRO A 83 -1.55 -2.41 22.00
C PRO A 83 -2.93 -2.88 22.42
N LYS A 84 -3.27 -2.73 23.72
CA LYS A 84 -4.58 -3.10 24.25
C LYS A 84 -5.63 -2.02 23.98
N ILE A 85 -5.26 -0.75 24.05
CA ILE A 85 -6.17 0.37 23.80
C ILE A 85 -6.61 0.38 22.33
N ILE A 86 -5.67 0.15 21.40
CA ILE A 86 -5.95 0.20 19.97
C ILE A 86 -6.47 -1.11 19.39
N SER A 87 -6.70 -2.16 20.20
CA SER A 87 -6.93 -3.53 19.71
C SER A 87 -8.17 -3.71 18.81
N SER A 88 -9.05 -2.72 18.73
CA SER A 88 -10.17 -2.70 17.78
C SER A 88 -9.73 -2.41 16.34
N GLU A 89 -8.55 -1.81 16.14
CA GLU A 89 -8.05 -1.35 14.86
C GLU A 89 -6.60 -1.82 14.62
N PRO A 90 -6.15 -1.90 13.35
CA PRO A 90 -4.82 -2.43 13.03
C PRO A 90 -3.65 -1.54 13.45
N ASN A 91 -3.90 -0.25 13.68
CA ASN A 91 -2.87 0.72 14.04
C ASN A 91 -3.48 1.98 14.69
N THR A 92 -2.61 2.81 15.26
CA THR A 92 -2.99 4.08 15.93
C THR A 92 -3.68 5.05 14.98
N TYR A 93 -3.33 5.05 13.69
CA TYR A 93 -3.98 5.91 12.69
C TYR A 93 -5.46 5.55 12.48
N SER A 94 -5.78 4.30 12.16
CA SER A 94 -7.16 3.82 12.02
C SER A 94 -7.96 4.01 13.30
N TYR A 95 -7.36 3.68 14.46
CA TYR A 95 -7.97 3.89 15.77
C TYR A 95 -8.37 5.34 16.03
N THR A 96 -7.44 6.27 15.81
CA THR A 96 -7.70 7.68 16.08
C THR A 96 -8.71 8.27 15.10
N LYS A 97 -8.74 7.83 13.84
CA LYS A 97 -9.80 8.19 12.90
C LYS A 97 -11.17 7.69 13.38
N ALA A 98 -11.27 6.45 13.85
CA ALA A 98 -12.51 5.87 14.38
C ALA A 98 -13.12 6.70 15.52
N ILE A 99 -12.35 6.94 16.60
CA ILE A 99 -12.86 7.70 17.76
C ILE A 99 -13.14 9.17 17.43
N THR A 100 -12.45 9.73 16.42
CA THR A 100 -12.66 11.12 16.01
C THR A 100 -13.99 11.30 15.28
N GLU A 101 -14.49 10.29 14.56
CA GLU A 101 -15.83 10.37 13.96
C GLU A 101 -16.92 10.52 15.02
N ASP A 102 -16.83 9.76 16.12
CA ASP A 102 -17.75 9.89 17.26
C ASP A 102 -17.64 11.28 17.91
N LEU A 103 -16.42 11.82 18.03
CA LEU A 103 -16.21 13.17 18.54
C LEU A 103 -16.89 14.21 17.64
N VAL A 104 -16.73 14.11 16.33
CA VAL A 104 -17.34 15.00 15.34
C VAL A 104 -18.87 14.88 15.38
N ALA A 105 -19.39 13.66 15.53
CA ALA A 105 -20.83 13.40 15.62
C ALA A 105 -21.50 14.12 16.81
N LYS A 106 -20.78 14.30 17.94
CA LYS A 106 -21.28 15.07 19.10
C LYS A 106 -21.62 16.53 18.75
N TYR A 107 -21.05 17.09 17.68
CA TYR A 107 -21.28 18.46 17.22
C TYR A 107 -22.35 18.58 16.12
N ASN A 108 -22.96 17.48 15.67
CA ASN A 108 -23.92 17.48 14.54
C ASN A 108 -25.11 18.45 14.74
N ASN A 109 -25.53 18.68 15.99
CA ASN A 109 -26.64 19.59 16.30
C ASN A 109 -26.24 21.06 16.38
N LYS A 110 -24.95 21.40 16.19
CA LYS A 110 -24.41 22.76 16.35
C LYS A 110 -24.32 23.51 15.03
N PHE A 111 -23.89 22.83 13.97
CA PHE A 111 -23.74 23.37 12.62
C PHE A 111 -23.75 22.22 11.60
N PRO A 112 -23.96 22.49 10.29
CA PRO A 112 -23.99 21.43 9.28
C PRO A 112 -22.64 20.72 9.15
N ILE A 113 -22.61 19.42 9.43
CA ILE A 113 -21.40 18.58 9.38
C ILE A 113 -21.56 17.46 8.35
N ALA A 114 -20.47 17.15 7.66
CA ALA A 114 -20.32 15.93 6.88
C ALA A 114 -18.95 15.28 7.09
N ILE A 115 -18.87 13.97 6.87
CA ILE A 115 -17.61 13.21 6.93
C ILE A 115 -17.30 12.62 5.55
N GLY A 116 -16.09 12.88 5.05
CA GLY A 116 -15.51 12.21 3.89
C GLY A 116 -14.52 11.13 4.32
N ARG A 117 -14.67 9.90 3.83
CA ARG A 117 -13.83 8.73 4.12
C ARG A 117 -13.11 8.27 2.86
N PRO A 118 -11.93 8.80 2.53
CA PRO A 118 -11.14 8.31 1.40
C PRO A 118 -10.54 6.92 1.68
N SER A 119 -10.44 6.11 0.62
CA SER A 119 -9.59 4.90 0.59
C SER A 119 -8.10 5.27 0.46
N ILE A 120 -7.25 4.35 -0.03
CA ILE A 120 -5.81 4.60 -0.15
C ILE A 120 -5.57 5.74 -1.15
N VAL A 121 -5.11 6.89 -0.66
CA VAL A 121 -4.84 8.03 -1.51
C VAL A 121 -3.56 7.82 -2.32
N THR A 122 -3.64 8.10 -3.62
CA THR A 122 -2.54 7.97 -4.58
C THR A 122 -2.28 9.29 -5.33
N ALA A 123 -1.35 9.27 -6.29
CA ALA A 123 -0.98 10.47 -7.05
C ALA A 123 -2.18 11.14 -7.74
N ALA A 124 -2.00 12.39 -8.15
CA ALA A 124 -3.03 13.11 -8.89
C ALA A 124 -3.34 12.44 -10.23
N TRP A 125 -4.63 12.37 -10.58
CA TRP A 125 -5.04 11.94 -11.92
C TRP A 125 -4.88 13.06 -12.95
N LYS A 126 -5.34 14.27 -12.62
CA LYS A 126 -5.34 15.45 -13.48
C LYS A 126 -4.68 16.66 -12.83
N GLU A 127 -5.02 16.99 -11.59
CA GLU A 127 -4.63 18.26 -10.95
C GLU A 127 -3.76 18.08 -9.70
N PRO A 128 -2.73 18.91 -9.47
CA PRO A 128 -2.30 20.06 -10.29
C PRO A 128 -1.60 19.66 -11.60
N MET A 129 -1.19 18.40 -11.72
CA MET A 129 -0.66 17.78 -12.93
C MET A 129 -0.71 16.25 -12.78
N PRO A 130 -0.87 15.48 -13.86
CA PRO A 130 -0.91 14.02 -13.79
C PRO A 130 0.33 13.43 -13.10
N GLY A 131 0.10 12.47 -12.21
CA GLY A 131 1.13 11.79 -11.45
C GLY A 131 1.74 12.60 -10.30
N TRP A 132 1.23 13.80 -10.00
CA TRP A 132 1.75 14.59 -8.89
C TRP A 132 1.62 13.86 -7.55
N VAL A 133 2.73 13.75 -6.82
CA VAL A 133 2.83 13.16 -5.49
C VAL A 133 4.09 13.67 -4.79
N ASP A 134 4.02 13.95 -3.49
CA ASP A 134 5.08 14.66 -2.76
C ASP A 134 5.72 13.82 -1.63
N ASN A 135 5.29 12.58 -1.44
CA ASN A 135 5.70 11.75 -0.32
C ASN A 135 6.02 10.30 -0.74
N LEU A 136 6.61 9.54 0.18
CA LEU A 136 6.98 8.13 0.01
C LEU A 136 5.98 7.18 0.68
N ASN A 137 4.79 7.66 1.06
CA ASN A 137 3.88 6.89 1.89
C ASN A 137 3.12 5.86 1.05
N GLY A 138 2.79 4.72 1.68
CA GLY A 138 1.94 3.69 1.11
C GLY A 138 2.35 3.24 -0.30
N PRO A 139 1.47 3.33 -1.31
CA PRO A 139 1.76 2.87 -2.67
C PRO A 139 2.97 3.54 -3.32
N THR A 140 3.22 4.83 -3.07
CA THR A 140 4.37 5.53 -3.68
C THR A 140 5.70 4.90 -3.26
N GLY A 141 5.81 4.57 -1.97
CA GLY A 141 6.97 3.89 -1.40
C GLY A 141 7.15 2.48 -1.97
N LEU A 142 6.06 1.75 -2.20
CA LEU A 142 6.08 0.42 -2.83
C LEU A 142 6.57 0.47 -4.28
N VAL A 143 6.07 1.41 -5.09
CA VAL A 143 6.48 1.59 -6.49
C VAL A 143 7.96 1.93 -6.56
N ILE A 144 8.42 2.91 -5.77
CA ILE A 144 9.82 3.31 -5.72
C ILE A 144 10.72 2.19 -5.19
N GLY A 145 10.33 1.54 -4.10
CA GLY A 145 11.12 0.47 -3.46
C GLY A 145 11.27 -0.75 -4.37
N SER A 146 10.18 -1.16 -5.02
CA SER A 146 10.20 -2.25 -6.01
C SER A 146 11.01 -1.86 -7.25
N GLY A 147 10.82 -0.64 -7.76
CA GLY A 147 11.57 -0.16 -8.93
C GLY A 147 13.04 0.19 -8.67
N LYS A 148 13.46 0.30 -7.41
CA LYS A 148 14.88 0.35 -7.03
C LYS A 148 15.48 -1.02 -6.76
N GLY A 149 14.67 -2.08 -6.83
CA GLY A 149 15.08 -3.46 -6.56
C GLY A 149 15.36 -3.75 -5.08
N VAL A 150 14.91 -2.89 -4.16
CA VAL A 150 15.08 -3.09 -2.71
C VAL A 150 13.90 -3.83 -2.08
N ILE A 151 12.72 -3.76 -2.70
CA ILE A 151 11.56 -4.60 -2.39
C ILE A 151 11.46 -5.68 -3.46
N ARG A 152 11.70 -6.92 -3.04
CA ARG A 152 11.72 -8.13 -3.89
C ARG A 152 10.59 -9.13 -3.58
N THR A 153 9.84 -8.92 -2.50
CA THR A 153 8.70 -9.75 -2.12
C THR A 153 7.76 -8.95 -1.23
N MET A 154 6.47 -9.24 -1.32
CA MET A 154 5.41 -8.66 -0.51
C MET A 154 4.36 -9.74 -0.22
N HIS A 155 3.87 -9.80 1.02
CA HIS A 155 2.73 -10.64 1.37
C HIS A 155 1.46 -9.89 1.02
N CYS A 156 0.76 -10.39 0.01
CA CYS A 156 -0.40 -9.76 -0.59
C CYS A 156 -1.21 -10.84 -1.30
N GLU A 157 -2.54 -10.73 -1.23
CA GLU A 157 -3.42 -11.59 -1.98
C GLU A 157 -3.66 -11.00 -3.39
N PRO A 158 -3.08 -11.58 -4.45
CA PRO A 158 -3.16 -11.07 -5.82
C PRO A 158 -4.58 -10.85 -6.33
N SER A 159 -5.52 -11.69 -5.89
CA SER A 159 -6.88 -11.73 -6.43
C SER A 159 -7.81 -10.67 -5.81
N TYR A 160 -7.44 -10.08 -4.68
CA TYR A 160 -8.26 -9.07 -4.02
C TYR A 160 -8.23 -7.74 -4.76
N MET A 161 -9.36 -7.04 -4.71
CA MET A 161 -9.54 -5.72 -5.30
C MET A 161 -8.72 -4.68 -4.54
N ALA A 162 -8.02 -3.84 -5.30
CA ALA A 162 -7.28 -2.70 -4.78
C ALA A 162 -8.16 -1.44 -4.87
N ASP A 163 -8.42 -0.79 -3.74
CA ASP A 163 -9.13 0.49 -3.69
C ASP A 163 -8.13 1.62 -3.38
N ALA A 164 -7.72 2.31 -4.44
CA ALA A 164 -6.71 3.35 -4.37
C ALA A 164 -7.13 4.59 -5.17
N ILE A 165 -7.65 5.61 -4.49
CA ILE A 165 -8.26 6.79 -5.10
C ILE A 165 -7.23 7.91 -5.36
N PRO A 166 -7.29 8.62 -6.50
CA PRO A 166 -6.40 9.77 -6.76
C PRO A 166 -6.66 10.94 -5.79
N VAL A 167 -5.60 11.64 -5.38
CA VAL A 167 -5.71 12.74 -4.39
C VAL A 167 -6.63 13.88 -4.82
N ASP A 168 -6.62 14.24 -6.10
CA ASP A 168 -7.44 15.29 -6.68
C ASP A 168 -8.93 14.93 -6.73
N VAL A 169 -9.24 13.65 -6.96
CA VAL A 169 -10.61 13.14 -6.81
C VAL A 169 -11.10 13.27 -5.36
N VAL A 170 -10.24 13.00 -4.38
CA VAL A 170 -10.59 13.19 -2.96
C VAL A 170 -10.85 14.67 -2.64
N VAL A 171 -10.00 15.57 -3.14
CA VAL A 171 -10.14 17.01 -2.94
C VAL A 171 -11.44 17.51 -3.57
N ASN A 172 -11.71 17.17 -4.83
CA ASN A 172 -12.96 17.51 -5.51
C ASN A 172 -14.17 16.93 -4.78
N GLY A 173 -14.07 15.68 -4.32
CA GLY A 173 -15.08 15.06 -3.46
C GLY A 173 -15.38 15.90 -2.21
N CYS A 174 -14.35 16.36 -1.50
CA CYS A 174 -14.52 17.19 -0.30
C CYS A 174 -15.19 18.54 -0.60
N ILE A 175 -14.84 19.17 -1.73
CA ILE A 175 -15.47 20.42 -2.19
C ILE A 175 -16.95 20.19 -2.46
N LEU A 176 -17.29 19.13 -3.19
CA LEU A 176 -18.69 18.79 -3.49
C LEU A 176 -19.48 18.40 -2.23
N ILE A 177 -18.85 17.67 -1.29
CA ILE A 177 -19.45 17.35 0.01
C ILE A 177 -19.78 18.64 0.78
N ALA A 178 -18.86 19.61 0.83
CA ALA A 178 -19.10 20.89 1.47
C ALA A 178 -20.26 21.64 0.80
N TYR A 179 -20.27 21.69 -0.54
CA TYR A 179 -21.33 22.33 -1.33
C TYR A 179 -22.71 21.73 -1.04
N VAL A 180 -22.87 20.40 -1.13
CA VAL A 180 -24.17 19.77 -0.89
C VAL A 180 -24.59 19.87 0.59
N THR A 181 -23.63 19.91 1.51
CA THR A 181 -23.89 20.09 2.95
C THR A 181 -24.43 21.48 3.25
N ALA A 182 -23.84 22.51 2.65
CA ALA A 182 -24.33 23.88 2.74
C ALA A 182 -25.71 24.05 2.10
N LEU A 183 -25.95 23.39 0.95
CA LEU A 183 -27.25 23.45 0.27
C LEU A 183 -28.38 22.77 1.05
N ASP A 184 -28.15 21.52 1.49
CA ASP A 184 -29.23 20.70 2.03
C ASP A 184 -29.47 20.95 3.51
N LYS A 185 -28.47 21.46 4.23
CA LYS A 185 -28.47 21.67 5.70
C LYS A 185 -29.09 20.47 6.42
N PRO A 186 -28.55 19.25 6.20
CA PRO A 186 -29.20 18.04 6.66
C PRO A 186 -29.26 18.02 8.19
N LYS A 187 -30.36 17.50 8.74
CA LYS A 187 -30.50 17.31 10.20
C LYS A 187 -29.53 16.25 10.71
N ASP A 188 -29.38 15.18 9.95
CA ASP A 188 -28.48 14.08 10.25
C ASP A 188 -27.15 14.23 9.51
N MET A 189 -26.05 13.94 10.20
CA MET A 189 -24.71 13.98 9.62
C MET A 189 -24.62 13.03 8.43
N ARG A 190 -24.15 13.54 7.28
CA ARG A 190 -23.93 12.72 6.08
C ARG A 190 -22.49 12.24 6.00
N ILE A 191 -22.35 10.99 5.59
CA ILE A 191 -21.07 10.32 5.45
C ILE A 191 -20.90 9.89 4.00
N PHE A 192 -19.69 10.06 3.48
CA PHE A 192 -19.35 9.81 2.09
C PHE A 192 -18.09 8.95 2.05
N ASN A 193 -18.22 7.71 1.56
CA ASN A 193 -17.07 6.85 1.32
C ASN A 193 -16.48 7.22 -0.04
N ILE A 194 -15.37 7.96 -0.04
CA ILE A 194 -14.69 8.44 -1.25
C ILE A 194 -13.76 7.32 -1.74
N THR A 195 -14.35 6.34 -2.42
CA THR A 195 -13.69 5.08 -2.78
C THR A 195 -13.96 4.70 -4.23
N LEU A 196 -13.13 3.80 -4.79
CA LEU A 196 -13.28 3.27 -6.14
C LEU A 196 -14.23 2.05 -6.22
N SER A 197 -14.58 1.48 -5.07
CA SER A 197 -15.43 0.31 -4.90
C SER A 197 -16.68 0.34 -5.78
N GLY A 198 -16.91 -0.76 -6.49
CA GLY A 198 -18.05 -0.92 -7.42
C GLY A 198 -17.93 -0.18 -8.75
N VAL A 199 -16.96 0.74 -8.91
CA VAL A 199 -16.77 1.55 -10.13
C VAL A 199 -15.54 1.09 -10.91
N GLN A 200 -14.37 1.10 -10.29
CA GLN A 200 -13.13 0.62 -10.89
C GLN A 200 -12.75 -0.73 -10.29
N LYS A 201 -12.66 -1.75 -11.14
CA LYS A 201 -12.25 -3.10 -10.74
C LYS A 201 -10.81 -3.32 -11.17
N ILE A 202 -9.90 -3.31 -10.21
CA ILE A 202 -8.48 -3.63 -10.44
C ILE A 202 -7.98 -4.44 -9.25
N THR A 203 -7.35 -5.57 -9.54
CA THR A 203 -6.75 -6.44 -8.53
C THR A 203 -5.34 -5.98 -8.15
N TRP A 204 -4.85 -6.38 -6.98
CA TRP A 204 -3.45 -6.12 -6.60
C TRP A 204 -2.45 -6.70 -7.61
N ARG A 205 -2.76 -7.84 -8.23
CA ARG A 205 -1.96 -8.40 -9.33
C ARG A 205 -1.83 -7.41 -10.49
N GLU A 206 -2.96 -6.91 -11.00
CA GLU A 206 -2.96 -5.96 -12.13
C GLU A 206 -2.21 -4.66 -11.79
N VAL A 207 -2.39 -4.12 -10.58
CA VAL A 207 -1.66 -2.93 -10.13
C VAL A 207 -0.14 -3.15 -10.18
N ILE A 208 0.33 -4.32 -9.72
CA ILE A 208 1.75 -4.64 -9.66
C ILE A 208 2.32 -4.90 -11.06
N GLU A 209 1.61 -5.62 -11.91
CA GLU A 209 2.03 -5.88 -13.29
C GLU A 209 2.11 -4.58 -14.11
N LEU A 210 1.13 -3.68 -13.97
CA LEU A 210 1.16 -2.35 -14.59
C LEU A 210 2.30 -1.48 -14.03
N GLY A 211 2.49 -1.48 -12.71
CA GLY A 211 3.59 -0.78 -12.06
C GLY A 211 4.96 -1.27 -12.55
N GLU A 212 5.16 -2.59 -12.62
CA GLU A 212 6.37 -3.23 -13.12
C GLU A 212 6.63 -2.88 -14.59
N LYS A 213 5.60 -2.96 -15.45
CA LYS A 213 5.69 -2.53 -16.86
C LYS A 213 6.25 -1.10 -16.96
N TRP A 214 5.65 -0.15 -16.24
CA TRP A 214 6.01 1.25 -16.37
C TRP A 214 7.35 1.59 -15.72
N VAL A 215 7.69 0.95 -14.59
CA VAL A 215 9.02 1.07 -13.96
C VAL A 215 10.12 0.58 -14.90
N ASN A 216 9.88 -0.48 -15.69
CA ASN A 216 10.86 -0.96 -16.66
C ASN A 216 11.06 0.00 -17.85
N ILE A 217 10.02 0.76 -18.23
CA ILE A 217 10.09 1.77 -19.30
C ILE A 217 10.68 3.11 -18.81
N TYR A 218 10.36 3.48 -17.57
CA TYR A 218 10.79 4.69 -16.87
C TYR A 218 11.58 4.35 -15.60
N PRO A 219 12.73 3.68 -15.72
CA PRO A 219 13.50 3.22 -14.56
C PRO A 219 14.11 4.39 -13.80
N TYR A 220 14.50 4.14 -12.55
CA TYR A 220 15.18 5.13 -11.72
C TYR A 220 16.69 5.14 -11.98
N THR A 221 17.31 6.33 -11.90
CA THR A 221 18.75 6.48 -12.09
C THR A 221 19.49 5.80 -10.94
N VAL A 222 19.02 6.04 -9.72
CA VAL A 222 19.57 5.45 -8.48
C VAL A 222 18.71 4.26 -8.06
N ALA A 223 19.06 3.08 -8.56
CA ALA A 223 18.50 1.79 -8.18
C ALA A 223 19.63 0.85 -7.74
N LEU A 224 19.36 0.05 -6.70
CA LEU A 224 20.30 -0.92 -6.16
C LEU A 224 20.39 -2.15 -7.05
N TRP A 225 19.23 -2.67 -7.45
CA TRP A 225 19.12 -3.91 -8.22
C TRP A 225 18.11 -3.77 -9.34
N TYR A 226 18.09 -4.73 -10.27
CA TYR A 226 17.05 -4.80 -11.29
C TYR A 226 15.67 -5.02 -10.62
N PRO A 227 14.64 -4.25 -11.02
CA PRO A 227 13.27 -4.45 -10.54
C PRO A 227 12.76 -5.86 -10.74
N GLY A 228 11.83 -6.24 -9.88
CA GLY A 228 11.11 -7.49 -9.96
C GLY A 228 10.89 -8.03 -8.56
N GLY A 229 10.59 -9.32 -8.48
CA GLY A 229 10.12 -9.91 -7.24
C GLY A 229 8.76 -10.50 -7.47
N THR A 230 8.17 -11.05 -6.43
CA THR A 230 6.84 -11.65 -6.54
C THR A 230 6.06 -11.43 -5.27
N ILE A 231 4.76 -11.23 -5.44
CA ILE A 231 3.80 -11.35 -4.36
C ILE A 231 3.64 -12.81 -3.94
N LYS A 232 3.30 -12.98 -2.67
CA LYS A 232 3.07 -14.28 -2.03
C LYS A 232 1.79 -14.20 -1.22
N SER A 233 0.82 -15.06 -1.51
CA SER A 233 -0.40 -15.19 -0.69
C SER A 233 -0.12 -15.85 0.66
N TYR A 234 0.82 -16.81 0.69
CA TYR A 234 1.13 -17.58 1.89
C TYR A 234 2.26 -16.96 2.69
N TRP A 235 2.00 -16.68 3.97
CA TRP A 235 2.95 -16.05 4.89
C TRP A 235 4.31 -16.77 4.95
N PHE A 236 4.32 -18.10 5.06
CA PHE A 236 5.57 -18.88 5.12
C PHE A 236 6.44 -18.68 3.88
N THR A 237 5.83 -18.69 2.69
CA THR A 237 6.56 -18.46 1.43
C THR A 237 7.08 -17.03 1.33
N HIS A 238 6.34 -16.05 1.89
CA HIS A 238 6.82 -14.68 2.01
C HIS A 238 8.03 -14.58 2.94
N GLN A 239 7.97 -15.15 4.15
CA GLN A 239 9.08 -15.09 5.11
C GLN A 239 10.36 -15.74 4.56
N LEU A 240 10.24 -16.89 3.88
CA LEU A 240 11.37 -17.51 3.21
C LEU A 240 11.98 -16.56 2.17
N MET A 241 11.15 -15.91 1.35
CA MET A 241 11.62 -14.95 0.35
C MET A 241 12.20 -13.67 0.96
N VAL A 242 11.70 -13.21 2.11
CA VAL A 242 12.29 -12.09 2.85
C VAL A 242 13.70 -12.44 3.29
N ILE A 243 13.93 -13.64 3.84
CA ILE A 243 15.26 -14.10 4.22
C ILE A 243 16.19 -14.13 3.00
N LEU A 244 15.76 -14.78 1.93
CA LEU A 244 16.57 -15.02 0.74
C LEU A 244 16.84 -13.75 -0.09
N THR A 245 15.87 -12.85 -0.18
CA THR A 245 15.92 -11.73 -1.14
C THR A 245 16.10 -10.36 -0.49
N HIS A 246 15.83 -10.21 0.82
CA HIS A 246 16.03 -8.96 1.55
C HIS A 246 17.15 -9.08 2.58
N ILE A 247 17.03 -10.02 3.54
CA ILE A 247 17.90 -10.08 4.73
C ILE A 247 19.31 -10.54 4.36
N LEU A 248 19.46 -11.72 3.75
CA LEU A 248 20.78 -12.27 3.41
C LEU A 248 21.57 -11.33 2.48
N PRO A 249 20.98 -10.80 1.38
CA PRO A 249 21.68 -9.83 0.54
C PRO A 249 22.07 -8.56 1.30
N ALA A 250 21.25 -8.07 2.23
CA ALA A 250 21.57 -6.86 2.97
C ALA A 250 22.75 -7.03 3.92
N TYR A 251 22.82 -8.13 4.66
CA TYR A 251 23.99 -8.44 5.49
C TYR A 251 25.24 -8.68 4.63
N PHE A 252 25.10 -9.35 3.49
CA PHE A 252 26.22 -9.54 2.56
C PHE A 252 26.77 -8.20 2.04
N VAL A 253 25.91 -7.28 1.59
CA VAL A 253 26.31 -5.95 1.13
C VAL A 253 26.97 -5.16 2.26
N ASP A 254 26.39 -5.15 3.46
CA ASP A 254 26.98 -4.44 4.60
C ASP A 254 28.30 -5.06 5.07
N LEU A 255 28.47 -6.38 4.98
CA LEU A 255 29.74 -7.06 5.24
C LEU A 255 30.81 -6.61 4.25
N LEU A 256 30.51 -6.58 2.95
CA LEU A 256 31.44 -6.08 1.93
C LEU A 256 31.81 -4.63 2.18
N LEU A 257 30.83 -3.77 2.48
CA LEU A 257 31.08 -2.36 2.80
C LEU A 257 31.97 -2.22 4.03
N PHE A 258 31.72 -3.02 5.07
CA PHE A 258 32.55 -3.04 6.28
C PHE A 258 34.00 -3.44 5.98
N LEU A 259 34.21 -4.52 5.21
CA LEU A 259 35.53 -4.98 4.79
C LEU A 259 36.28 -3.95 3.93
N LEU A 260 35.54 -3.15 3.14
CA LEU A 260 36.07 -2.05 2.33
C LEU A 260 36.23 -0.73 3.11
N GLY A 261 36.01 -0.72 4.42
CA GLY A 261 36.09 0.49 5.26
C GLY A 261 35.03 1.54 4.93
N LYS A 262 33.90 1.14 4.34
CA LYS A 262 32.77 2.01 3.97
C LYS A 262 31.65 1.92 5.02
N LYS A 263 30.82 2.96 5.07
CA LYS A 263 29.66 3.03 5.97
C LYS A 263 28.60 2.01 5.55
N THR A 264 28.17 1.17 6.48
CA THR A 264 27.08 0.21 6.31
C THR A 264 25.72 0.91 6.36
N PHE A 265 24.79 0.47 5.53
CA PHE A 265 23.47 1.11 5.42
C PHE A 265 22.36 0.14 5.00
N MET A 266 22.68 -0.99 4.38
CA MET A 266 21.70 -1.82 3.69
C MET A 266 20.75 -2.52 4.67
N VAL A 267 21.25 -3.02 5.81
CA VAL A 267 20.41 -3.60 6.87
C VAL A 267 19.47 -2.55 7.46
N LYS A 268 19.93 -1.30 7.61
CA LYS A 268 19.07 -0.20 8.10
C LYS A 268 17.95 0.13 7.12
N ILE A 269 18.24 0.11 5.82
CA ILE A 269 17.22 0.28 4.78
C ILE A 269 16.22 -0.87 4.82
N GLN A 270 16.69 -2.12 4.88
CA GLN A 270 15.78 -3.27 4.92
C GLN A 270 14.89 -3.27 6.16
N LYS A 271 15.39 -2.88 7.34
CA LYS A 271 14.54 -2.72 8.54
C LYS A 271 13.38 -1.75 8.33
N ARG A 272 13.62 -0.62 7.66
CA ARG A 272 12.58 0.37 7.33
C ARG A 272 11.58 -0.19 6.31
N ILE A 273 12.07 -0.91 5.31
CA ILE A 273 11.23 -1.59 4.30
C ILE A 273 10.35 -2.64 4.96
N SER A 274 10.90 -3.54 5.77
CA SER A 274 10.15 -4.58 6.47
C SER A 274 9.07 -3.98 7.38
N HIS A 275 9.38 -2.90 8.09
CA HIS A 275 8.39 -2.20 8.91
C HIS A 275 7.24 -1.66 8.06
N GLY A 276 7.53 -0.95 6.96
CA GLY A 276 6.48 -0.43 6.06
C GLY A 276 5.64 -1.53 5.41
N LEU A 277 6.27 -2.64 4.97
CA LEU A 277 5.57 -3.78 4.39
C LEU A 277 4.64 -4.46 5.42
N ASN A 278 5.06 -4.62 6.66
CA ASN A 278 4.24 -5.22 7.72
C ASN A 278 2.95 -4.42 7.99
N ILE A 279 3.02 -3.09 7.93
CA ILE A 279 1.83 -2.22 8.07
C ILE A 279 0.87 -2.42 6.90
N LEU A 280 1.41 -2.53 5.68
CA LEU A 280 0.59 -2.69 4.47
C LEU A 280 -0.07 -4.07 4.35
N GLN A 281 0.56 -5.11 4.91
CA GLN A 281 0.05 -6.49 4.86
C GLN A 281 -1.41 -6.59 5.30
N TYR A 282 -1.79 -5.91 6.38
CA TYR A 282 -3.16 -5.91 6.88
C TYR A 282 -4.19 -5.50 5.82
N TYR A 283 -3.82 -4.52 4.98
CA TYR A 283 -4.69 -3.97 3.94
C TYR A 283 -4.61 -4.77 2.63
N THR A 284 -3.48 -5.40 2.34
CA THR A 284 -3.25 -6.15 1.08
C THR A 284 -3.60 -7.63 1.15
N THR A 285 -3.93 -8.16 2.33
CA THR A 285 -4.34 -9.57 2.54
C THR A 285 -5.79 -9.70 3.02
N LYS A 286 -6.58 -8.64 2.92
CA LYS A 286 -8.02 -8.62 3.18
C LYS A 286 -8.72 -7.99 1.99
N GLU A 287 -9.91 -8.48 1.69
CA GLU A 287 -10.80 -7.83 0.73
C GLU A 287 -11.60 -6.75 1.47
N TRP A 288 -11.80 -5.61 0.81
CA TRP A 288 -12.47 -4.46 1.40
C TRP A 288 -13.71 -4.11 0.58
N HIS A 289 -14.87 -4.03 1.24
CA HIS A 289 -16.11 -3.64 0.61
C HIS A 289 -16.58 -2.30 1.17
N PHE A 290 -16.59 -1.29 0.30
CA PHE A 290 -17.04 0.06 0.64
C PHE A 290 -18.30 0.38 -0.14
N ARG A 291 -19.39 0.68 0.57
CA ARG A 291 -20.59 1.25 -0.06
C ARG A 291 -20.38 2.76 -0.21
N ASN A 292 -20.52 3.30 -1.42
CA ASN A 292 -20.18 4.70 -1.75
C ASN A 292 -21.33 5.43 -2.49
N THR A 293 -22.58 5.08 -2.19
CA THR A 293 -23.75 5.60 -2.90
C THR A 293 -23.91 7.12 -2.75
N ASN A 294 -23.67 7.68 -1.57
CA ASN A 294 -23.73 9.12 -1.32
C ASN A 294 -22.62 9.83 -2.12
N PHE A 295 -21.39 9.30 -2.11
CA PHE A 295 -20.29 9.86 -2.88
C PHE A 295 -20.59 9.88 -4.39
N LEU A 296 -21.05 8.77 -4.95
CA LEU A 296 -21.40 8.68 -6.37
C LEU A 296 -22.59 9.59 -6.74
N SER A 297 -23.46 9.91 -5.79
CA SER A 297 -24.59 10.81 -6.05
C SER A 297 -24.18 12.27 -6.28
N LEU A 298 -22.98 12.69 -5.82
CA LEU A 298 -22.54 14.09 -5.85
C LEU A 298 -22.51 14.66 -7.28
N GLN A 299 -22.16 13.86 -8.28
CA GLN A 299 -22.12 14.29 -9.68
C GLN A 299 -23.48 14.71 -10.21
N LYS A 300 -24.56 14.15 -9.66
CA LYS A 300 -25.95 14.47 -10.05
C LYS A 300 -26.46 15.75 -9.36
N ARG A 301 -25.66 16.34 -8.48
CA ARG A 301 -26.01 17.54 -7.69
C ARG A 301 -25.48 18.84 -8.29
N ILE A 302 -24.68 18.74 -9.35
CA ILE A 302 -24.04 19.86 -10.03
C ILE A 302 -24.26 19.76 -11.54
N SER A 303 -24.03 20.86 -12.25
CA SER A 303 -24.11 20.88 -13.71
C SER A 303 -22.99 20.05 -14.37
N GLU A 304 -23.15 19.73 -15.65
CA GLU A 304 -22.11 19.02 -16.43
C GLU A 304 -20.79 19.80 -16.46
N LYS A 305 -20.85 21.13 -16.64
CA LYS A 305 -19.68 22.01 -16.61
C LYS A 305 -18.96 21.96 -15.26
N GLU A 306 -19.69 21.91 -14.16
CA GLU A 306 -19.09 21.79 -12.82
C GLU A 306 -18.53 20.39 -12.58
N ASN A 307 -19.12 19.34 -13.15
CA ASN A 307 -18.55 17.99 -13.13
C ASN A 307 -17.22 17.88 -13.86
N ASP A 308 -16.97 18.72 -14.87
CA ASP A 308 -15.67 18.76 -15.56
C ASP A 308 -14.59 19.43 -14.69
N VAL A 309 -14.97 20.44 -13.90
CA VAL A 309 -14.08 21.16 -12.98
C VAL A 309 -13.85 20.36 -11.70
N PHE A 310 -14.91 19.96 -11.01
CA PHE A 310 -14.89 19.19 -9.77
C PHE A 310 -15.12 17.70 -10.05
N PHE A 311 -14.31 17.14 -10.93
CA PHE A 311 -14.48 15.77 -11.38
C PHE A 311 -14.35 14.78 -10.21
N THR A 312 -15.31 13.87 -10.13
CA THR A 312 -15.30 12.71 -9.21
C THR A 312 -15.58 11.40 -9.94
N ASP A 313 -15.84 11.45 -11.25
CA ASP A 313 -16.19 10.29 -12.06
C ASP A 313 -14.93 9.51 -12.46
N VAL A 314 -14.56 8.60 -11.57
CA VAL A 314 -13.43 7.70 -11.76
C VAL A 314 -13.68 6.61 -12.79
N SER A 315 -14.90 6.43 -13.30
CA SER A 315 -15.17 5.44 -14.37
C SER A 315 -14.42 5.79 -15.67
N LYS A 316 -14.14 7.08 -15.87
CA LYS A 316 -13.39 7.63 -17.01
C LYS A 316 -11.86 7.52 -16.84
N LEU A 317 -11.37 7.02 -15.71
CA LEU A 317 -9.93 6.87 -15.45
C LEU A 317 -9.37 5.68 -16.22
N ASP A 318 -8.43 5.94 -17.12
CA ASP A 318 -7.66 4.90 -17.79
C ASP A 318 -6.52 4.40 -16.88
N ARG A 319 -6.62 3.13 -16.48
CA ARG A 319 -5.71 2.52 -15.49
C ARG A 319 -4.27 2.46 -15.99
N ASP A 320 -4.04 2.20 -17.28
CA ASP A 320 -2.70 2.09 -17.85
C ASP A 320 -1.99 3.46 -17.90
N THR A 321 -2.68 4.47 -18.42
CA THR A 321 -2.21 5.86 -18.47
C THR A 321 -1.98 6.43 -17.08
N TYR A 322 -2.90 6.15 -16.15
CA TYR A 322 -2.76 6.61 -14.77
C TYR A 322 -1.52 6.02 -14.09
N LEU A 323 -1.28 4.71 -14.20
CA LEU A 323 -0.09 4.08 -13.62
C LEU A 323 1.21 4.54 -14.30
N ARG A 324 1.18 4.80 -15.62
CA ARG A 324 2.31 5.43 -16.34
C ARG A 324 2.67 6.77 -15.71
N ASP A 325 1.69 7.65 -15.61
CA ASP A 325 1.90 9.01 -15.15
C ASP A 325 2.28 9.03 -13.68
N TYR A 326 1.74 8.10 -12.87
CA TYR A 326 2.18 7.89 -11.49
C TYR A 326 3.66 7.48 -11.41
N VAL A 327 4.12 6.49 -12.19
CA VAL A 327 5.55 6.09 -12.20
C VAL A 327 6.45 7.26 -12.62
N ILE A 328 6.09 8.00 -13.68
CA ILE A 328 6.82 9.21 -14.09
C ILE A 328 6.81 10.24 -12.96
N GLY A 329 5.67 10.43 -12.30
CA GLY A 329 5.48 11.33 -11.17
C GLY A 329 6.37 10.99 -9.99
N THR A 330 6.54 9.71 -9.64
CA THR A 330 7.47 9.28 -8.59
C THR A 330 8.92 9.68 -8.90
N ARG A 331 9.31 9.58 -10.18
CA ARG A 331 10.65 9.97 -10.66
C ARG A 331 10.86 11.49 -10.58
N THR A 332 9.88 12.26 -11.03
CA THR A 332 9.96 13.74 -11.10
C THR A 332 9.77 14.40 -9.73
N TYR A 333 8.70 14.07 -9.01
CA TYR A 333 8.25 14.82 -7.84
C TYR A 333 8.79 14.27 -6.52
N VAL A 334 9.08 12.98 -6.43
CA VAL A 334 9.57 12.37 -5.18
C VAL A 334 11.08 12.17 -5.24
N LEU A 335 11.59 11.54 -6.31
CA LEU A 335 13.02 11.31 -6.48
C LEU A 335 13.79 12.51 -7.04
N LYS A 336 13.07 13.55 -7.50
CA LYS A 336 13.63 14.79 -8.05
C LYS A 336 14.64 14.51 -9.18
N GLU A 337 14.39 13.48 -9.99
CA GLU A 337 15.24 13.17 -11.14
C GLU A 337 14.88 14.07 -12.32
N ASP A 338 15.90 14.72 -12.91
CA ASP A 338 15.73 15.52 -14.11
C ASP A 338 15.21 14.64 -15.28
N PRO A 339 14.19 15.07 -16.05
CA PRO A 339 13.70 14.32 -17.20
C PRO A 339 14.79 13.92 -18.20
N SER A 340 15.82 14.75 -18.38
CA SER A 340 16.97 14.49 -19.25
C SER A 340 17.85 13.32 -18.79
N SER A 341 17.71 12.87 -17.53
CA SER A 341 18.46 11.71 -17.02
C SER A 341 17.88 10.35 -17.43
N LEU A 342 16.71 10.32 -18.10
CA LEU A 342 16.04 9.08 -18.49
C LEU A 342 16.88 8.16 -19.42
N PRO A 343 17.60 8.67 -20.44
CA PRO A 343 18.49 7.84 -21.26
C PRO A 343 19.58 7.16 -20.43
N ARG A 344 20.17 7.88 -19.47
CA ARG A 344 21.16 7.32 -18.53
C ARG A 344 20.53 6.25 -17.64
N ALA A 345 19.35 6.52 -17.08
CA ALA A 345 18.62 5.57 -16.25
C ALA A 345 18.34 4.26 -17.02
N ARG A 346 17.90 4.35 -18.29
CA ARG A 346 17.70 3.18 -19.16
C ARG A 346 18.99 2.41 -19.45
N LYS A 347 20.12 3.09 -19.67
CA LYS A 347 21.42 2.42 -19.85
C LYS A 347 21.82 1.64 -18.59
N LEU A 348 21.71 2.27 -17.41
CA LEU A 348 21.99 1.61 -16.13
C LEU A 348 21.01 0.47 -15.84
N HIS A 349 19.74 0.62 -16.22
CA HIS A 349 18.72 -0.43 -16.10
C HIS A 349 19.06 -1.67 -16.91
N ARG A 350 19.52 -1.51 -18.16
CA ARG A 350 20.00 -2.63 -18.99
C ARG A 350 21.22 -3.32 -18.38
N ILE A 351 22.17 -2.57 -17.82
CA ILE A 351 23.32 -3.16 -17.13
C ILE A 351 22.84 -3.98 -15.93
N ARG A 352 21.94 -3.42 -15.11
CA ARG A 352 21.35 -4.12 -13.95
C ARG A 352 20.60 -5.38 -14.37
N TYR A 353 19.87 -5.34 -15.49
CA TYR A 353 19.21 -6.52 -16.05
C TYR A 353 20.19 -7.64 -16.36
N VAL A 354 21.29 -7.32 -17.07
CA VAL A 354 22.33 -8.31 -17.40
C VAL A 354 23.00 -8.84 -16.12
N VAL A 355 23.31 -7.97 -15.15
CA VAL A 355 23.87 -8.38 -13.85
C VAL A 355 22.91 -9.30 -13.10
N ASP A 356 21.62 -9.00 -13.10
CA ASP A 356 20.59 -9.84 -12.48
C ASP A 356 20.48 -11.22 -13.15
N LEU A 357 20.51 -11.27 -14.49
CA LEU A 357 20.54 -12.53 -15.24
C LEU A 357 21.78 -13.38 -14.90
N ILE A 358 22.97 -12.78 -14.93
CA ILE A 358 24.23 -13.47 -14.59
C ILE A 358 24.18 -13.97 -13.14
N THR A 359 23.72 -13.13 -12.21
CA THR A 359 23.62 -13.49 -10.79
C THR A 359 22.67 -14.66 -10.58
N LYS A 360 21.49 -14.63 -11.20
CA LYS A 360 20.52 -15.75 -11.16
C LYS A 360 21.09 -17.01 -11.75
N PHE A 361 21.76 -16.92 -12.90
CA PHE A 361 22.42 -18.05 -13.54
C PHE A 361 23.45 -18.68 -12.59
N ILE A 362 24.36 -17.88 -12.03
CA ILE A 362 25.36 -18.34 -11.06
C ILE A 362 24.70 -19.01 -9.85
N LEU A 363 23.68 -18.37 -9.26
CA LEU A 363 22.99 -18.92 -8.09
C LEU A 363 22.29 -20.25 -8.40
N TYR A 364 21.62 -20.37 -9.55
CA TYR A 364 20.97 -21.61 -9.96
C TYR A 364 21.99 -22.70 -10.29
N SER A 365 23.11 -22.37 -10.95
CA SER A 365 24.20 -23.31 -11.19
C SER A 365 24.85 -23.80 -9.89
N LEU A 366 25.09 -22.91 -8.93
CA LEU A 366 25.62 -23.28 -7.61
C LEU A 366 24.64 -24.15 -6.82
N PHE A 367 23.35 -23.83 -6.88
CA PHE A 367 22.31 -24.63 -6.25
C PHE A 367 22.20 -26.02 -6.89
N ALA A 368 22.18 -26.11 -8.22
CA ALA A 368 22.18 -27.39 -8.94
C ALA A 368 23.44 -28.22 -8.62
N TRP A 369 24.62 -27.59 -8.58
CA TRP A 369 25.86 -28.24 -8.20
C TRP A 369 25.83 -28.75 -6.75
N PHE A 370 25.27 -27.96 -5.81
CA PHE A 370 25.08 -28.39 -4.43
C PHE A 370 24.17 -29.61 -4.32
N LEU A 371 23.02 -29.60 -5.01
CA LEU A 371 22.09 -30.72 -5.04
C LEU A 371 22.74 -31.99 -5.63
N TYR A 372 23.50 -31.84 -6.71
CA TYR A 372 24.25 -32.93 -7.33
C TYR A 372 25.33 -33.49 -6.40
N SER A 373 26.17 -32.63 -5.81
CA SER A 373 27.36 -33.03 -5.07
C SER A 373 27.12 -33.40 -3.60
N LYS A 374 26.04 -32.90 -2.98
CA LYS A 374 25.79 -33.04 -1.54
C LYS A 374 24.46 -33.71 -1.19
N CYS A 375 23.48 -33.71 -2.09
CA CYS A 375 22.17 -34.30 -1.82
C CYS A 375 21.93 -35.62 -2.59
N GLY A 376 22.90 -36.11 -3.36
CA GLY A 376 22.77 -37.38 -4.09
C GLY A 376 21.55 -37.41 -4.99
N ILE A 377 21.12 -36.27 -5.54
CA ILE A 377 19.81 -36.17 -6.19
C ILE A 377 19.67 -37.10 -7.40
N LEU A 378 20.78 -37.45 -8.05
CA LEU A 378 20.76 -38.47 -9.09
C LEU A 378 20.42 -39.85 -8.52
N GLU A 379 20.93 -40.22 -7.35
CA GLU A 379 20.62 -41.50 -6.68
C GLU A 379 19.15 -41.55 -6.25
N ILE A 380 18.59 -40.40 -5.82
CA ILE A 380 17.16 -40.27 -5.49
C ILE A 380 16.31 -40.36 -6.76
N ILE A 381 16.69 -39.66 -7.83
CA ILE A 381 15.95 -39.70 -9.11
C ILE A 381 16.04 -41.09 -9.74
N THR A 382 17.20 -41.75 -9.72
CA THR A 382 17.32 -43.14 -10.20
C THR A 382 16.53 -44.09 -9.31
N SER A 383 16.55 -43.92 -7.99
CA SER A 383 15.74 -44.74 -7.08
C SER A 383 14.23 -44.56 -7.33
N VAL A 384 13.77 -43.35 -7.61
CA VAL A 384 12.37 -43.07 -7.96
C VAL A 384 12.04 -43.61 -9.35
N ASP A 385 12.91 -43.44 -10.35
CA ASP A 385 12.71 -43.98 -11.71
C ASP A 385 12.66 -45.52 -11.69
N ASP A 386 13.58 -46.17 -10.97
CA ASP A 386 13.59 -47.61 -10.76
C ASP A 386 12.32 -48.09 -10.02
N SER A 387 11.87 -47.34 -9.01
CA SER A 387 10.61 -47.63 -8.30
C SER A 387 9.39 -47.48 -9.21
N VAL A 388 9.36 -46.46 -10.06
CA VAL A 388 8.27 -46.23 -11.02
C VAL A 388 8.27 -47.29 -12.11
N ARG A 389 9.43 -47.67 -12.65
CA ARG A 389 9.56 -48.76 -13.64
C ARG A 389 9.15 -50.11 -13.06
N SER A 390 9.52 -50.37 -11.81
CA SER A 390 9.07 -51.56 -11.07
C SER A 390 7.55 -51.56 -10.87
N TRP A 391 6.95 -50.41 -10.52
CA TRP A 391 5.50 -50.30 -10.33
C TRP A 391 4.71 -50.42 -11.65
N LEU A 392 5.29 -49.97 -12.76
CA LEU A 392 4.70 -50.04 -14.09
C LEU A 392 4.98 -51.37 -14.83
N ASN A 393 5.69 -52.33 -14.22
CA ASN A 393 6.08 -53.62 -14.82
C ASN A 393 6.76 -53.47 -16.20
N ILE A 394 7.57 -52.41 -16.38
CA ILE A 394 8.34 -52.23 -17.61
C ILE A 394 9.64 -53.02 -17.46
N GLU A 395 9.61 -54.32 -17.77
CA GLU A 395 10.85 -55.08 -17.95
C GLU A 395 11.58 -54.56 -19.20
N SER A 396 12.87 -54.30 -19.05
CA SER A 396 13.73 -53.93 -20.17
C SER A 396 13.76 -55.08 -21.18
N VAL A 397 13.18 -54.87 -22.36
CA VAL A 397 13.46 -55.71 -23.53
C VAL A 397 14.94 -55.52 -23.88
N LYS A 398 15.81 -56.40 -23.38
CA LYS A 398 17.15 -56.58 -23.93
C LYS A 398 16.97 -57.16 -25.33
N ALA A 399 17.30 -56.38 -26.34
CA ALA A 399 17.48 -56.89 -27.69
C ALA A 399 18.74 -57.75 -27.69
N ASP A 400 18.57 -59.08 -27.67
CA ASP A 400 19.59 -60.01 -28.12
C ASP A 400 19.78 -59.80 -29.63
N VAL A 401 20.81 -59.04 -29.99
CA VAL A 401 21.38 -59.06 -31.33
C VAL A 401 22.57 -60.01 -31.26
N ASN A 402 22.30 -61.29 -31.51
CA ASN A 402 23.24 -62.23 -32.13
C ASN A 402 22.50 -63.54 -32.46
N GLU A 403 22.86 -64.12 -33.60
CA GLU A 403 22.38 -65.37 -34.21
C GLU A 403 21.05 -65.32 -34.98
N VAL A 404 21.12 -65.00 -36.28
CA VAL A 404 20.69 -65.93 -37.35
C VAL A 404 21.62 -65.74 -38.57
N LEU A 405 22.06 -66.89 -39.09
CA LEU A 405 22.78 -67.16 -40.34
C LEU A 405 22.15 -66.55 -41.61
#